data_AF-A0A5C3QMD9-F1
#
_entry.id   AF-A0A5C3QMD9-F1
#
_cell.length_a   1.000
_cell.length_b   1.000
_cell.length_c   1.000
_cell.angle_alpha   90.00
_cell.angle_beta   90.00
_cell.angle_gamma   90.00
#
_symmetry.space_group_name_H-M   'P 1'
#
loop_
_entity.id
_entity.type
_entity.pdbx_description
1 polymer ?
#
loop_
_entity_poly.entity_id
_entity_poly.type
_entity_poly.pdbx_seq_one_letter_code
_entity_poly.pdbx_strand_id
1 'polypeptide(L)'
;MVAPLYTTDSGLLFHAGKILVVTIGLPARGKTHISRALERYLRWMGLKTQVVSLGDYRRKTLGGAQQLPPDYFTLGNKSKETMELRARVSKECEQTIWDYFNKGGQVVIYDANNGTKAARTALAERFDAKGVHVIYLESISDNKDIIEANIRGVKISSPDYRNWDPDLAVKDYYTRIRDHEKYYETVTETDWPFIKIINVGEKIMVNNIQGYVQSRIVFFLMNIHNRYRTIYFARSGQSLIEHSYKADSDLSPAGWEYAEKLKDFVLERRAKNLEARGLDPTDRRLVIWTSTRRRAHHTAHPFLDMHRSPSTSQQHPAPARSLAYSMSAPTFISPDGLPSLHPESDTPLIVGTGKAGGTAKGVTTAGPGQLQVPASADSSPPPRDDVSPSPSMQSTTNKRVPPKVKVVEKPQMAEINPGIWDGLTPDQARKYYAEDWERFVNDPYSFRAPRAESYHDLSIRLEPILIELEREQEDLLIIGHASVIRCLLAYLIGLPASEIPAIEIARGDLLEVVPASYGVHSQAFHFWDGPGRRGEETPHTLGNGGHARDENNFYENYAEDTRGKRKFSEAEGMERPEGLVAKPDSGLLEKPDEEA
;
A
#
# COMPACT_ATOMS: atom_id res chain seq x y z
N MET A 1 -11.34 22.44 -10.17
CA MET A 1 -10.15 21.58 -10.25
C MET A 1 -9.53 21.56 -8.88
N VAL A 2 -9.19 20.39 -8.34
CA VAL A 2 -8.55 20.27 -7.03
C VAL A 2 -7.18 20.96 -7.02
N ALA A 3 -6.86 21.65 -5.92
CA ALA A 3 -5.54 22.23 -5.72
C ALA A 3 -4.47 21.13 -5.53
N PRO A 4 -3.30 21.22 -6.17
CA PRO A 4 -2.21 20.25 -5.96
C PRO A 4 -1.70 20.31 -4.50
N LEU A 5 -1.16 19.19 -3.97
CA LEU A 5 -0.68 19.14 -2.58
C LEU A 5 0.34 20.24 -2.24
N TYR A 6 1.13 20.65 -3.23
CA TYR A 6 2.01 21.80 -3.13
C TYR A 6 1.64 22.81 -4.22
N THR A 7 1.12 23.95 -3.81
CA THR A 7 0.95 25.14 -4.66
C THR A 7 2.16 26.07 -4.52
N THR A 8 2.47 26.81 -5.59
CA THR A 8 3.23 28.06 -5.52
C THR A 8 2.46 29.12 -6.31
N ASP A 9 2.84 30.39 -6.19
CA ASP A 9 2.18 31.50 -6.91
C ASP A 9 2.22 31.35 -8.43
N SER A 10 3.12 30.52 -8.97
CA SER A 10 3.23 30.19 -10.39
C SER A 10 2.27 29.09 -10.86
N GLY A 11 1.55 28.42 -9.95
CA GLY A 11 0.80 27.19 -10.22
C GLY A 11 1.67 25.96 -10.52
N LEU A 12 3.00 26.09 -10.48
CA LEU A 12 3.97 25.01 -10.68
C LEU A 12 4.70 24.66 -9.38
N LEU A 13 5.03 23.39 -9.22
CA LEU A 13 5.80 22.86 -8.10
C LEU A 13 7.29 23.25 -8.25
N PHE A 14 7.73 24.29 -7.51
CA PHE A 14 9.12 24.77 -7.39
C PHE A 14 9.97 24.80 -8.68
N HIS A 15 9.74 25.80 -9.54
CA HIS A 15 10.54 26.07 -10.76
C HIS A 15 10.69 24.92 -11.77
N ALA A 16 10.08 23.75 -11.54
CA ALA A 16 10.22 22.62 -12.42
C ALA A 16 9.55 22.90 -13.77
N GLY A 17 10.39 23.07 -14.79
CA GLY A 17 9.97 22.94 -16.18
C GLY A 17 9.43 21.53 -16.46
N LYS A 18 9.08 21.29 -17.72
CA LYS A 18 8.61 19.98 -18.17
C LYS A 18 9.70 18.93 -17.90
N ILE A 19 9.36 17.79 -17.29
CA ILE A 19 10.30 16.69 -17.02
C ILE A 19 9.92 15.45 -17.86
N LEU A 20 10.86 14.92 -18.62
CA LEU A 20 10.72 13.63 -19.32
C LEU A 20 11.59 12.56 -18.64
N VAL A 21 10.97 11.62 -17.95
CA VAL A 21 11.63 10.43 -17.42
C VAL A 21 11.63 9.35 -18.50
N VAL A 22 12.78 9.13 -19.13
CA VAL A 22 12.98 8.11 -20.17
C VAL A 22 13.37 6.80 -19.48
N THR A 23 12.50 5.79 -19.48
CA THR A 23 12.87 4.50 -18.88
C THR A 23 13.77 3.71 -19.83
N ILE A 24 14.77 3.03 -19.29
CA ILE A 24 15.77 2.27 -20.04
C ILE A 24 15.88 0.88 -19.42
N GLY A 25 16.05 -0.15 -20.24
CA GLY A 25 16.28 -1.50 -19.73
C GLY A 25 15.69 -2.61 -20.59
N LEU A 26 16.24 -3.80 -20.44
CA LEU A 26 15.79 -5.00 -21.12
C LEU A 26 14.31 -5.36 -20.83
N PRO A 27 13.70 -6.24 -21.65
CA PRO A 27 12.40 -6.83 -21.33
C PRO A 27 12.41 -7.54 -19.95
N ALA A 28 11.23 -7.59 -19.31
CA ALA A 28 11.01 -8.13 -17.96
C ALA A 28 11.86 -7.54 -16.80
N ARG A 29 12.58 -6.43 -16.98
CA ARG A 29 13.31 -5.74 -15.89
C ARG A 29 12.46 -4.68 -15.16
N GLY A 30 11.23 -5.01 -14.75
CA GLY A 30 10.40 -4.16 -13.87
C GLY A 30 9.91 -2.78 -14.37
N LYS A 31 10.43 -2.24 -15.48
CA LYS A 31 10.19 -0.84 -15.94
C LYS A 31 8.74 -0.35 -15.86
N THR A 32 7.78 -1.12 -16.36
CA THR A 32 6.36 -0.71 -16.34
C THR A 32 5.80 -0.63 -14.92
N HIS A 33 6.17 -1.54 -14.02
CA HIS A 33 5.79 -1.46 -12.59
C HIS A 33 6.35 -0.20 -11.94
N ILE A 34 7.64 0.07 -12.15
CA ILE A 34 8.32 1.27 -11.64
C ILE A 34 7.64 2.54 -12.20
N SER A 35 7.32 2.55 -13.49
CA SER A 35 6.66 3.66 -14.18
C SER A 35 5.28 3.96 -13.58
N ARG A 36 4.45 2.92 -13.39
CA ARG A 36 3.09 3.07 -12.84
C ARG A 36 3.09 3.40 -11.34
N ALA A 37 4.03 2.85 -10.55
CA ALA A 37 4.19 3.23 -9.16
C ALA A 37 4.61 4.70 -9.02
N LEU A 38 5.59 5.13 -9.82
CA LEU A 38 6.04 6.52 -9.84
C LEU A 38 4.95 7.47 -10.36
N GLU A 39 4.14 7.06 -11.34
CA GLU A 39 2.96 7.80 -11.81
C GLU A 39 1.97 8.10 -10.69
N ARG A 40 1.61 7.09 -9.88
CA ARG A 40 0.71 7.26 -8.72
C ARG A 40 1.31 8.22 -7.69
N TYR A 41 2.59 8.10 -7.36
CA TYR A 41 3.25 8.94 -6.36
C TYR A 41 3.47 10.39 -6.80
N LEU A 42 3.87 10.64 -8.04
CA LEU A 42 3.98 12.00 -8.55
C LEU A 42 2.60 12.67 -8.63
N ARG A 43 1.56 11.93 -9.07
CA ARG A 43 0.16 12.39 -9.01
C ARG A 43 -0.34 12.63 -7.59
N TRP A 44 0.08 11.81 -6.61
CA TRP A 44 -0.21 12.03 -5.19
C TRP A 44 0.34 13.36 -4.71
N MET A 45 1.61 13.69 -5.00
CA MET A 45 2.20 15.00 -4.73
C MET A 45 1.57 16.17 -5.53
N GLY A 46 0.51 15.93 -6.30
CA GLY A 46 -0.19 16.95 -7.09
C GLY A 46 0.48 17.31 -8.42
N LEU A 47 1.53 16.61 -8.84
CA LEU A 47 2.14 16.83 -10.15
C LEU A 47 1.23 16.27 -11.26
N LYS A 48 1.06 17.05 -12.32
CA LYS A 48 0.45 16.58 -13.57
C LYS A 48 1.40 15.60 -14.26
N THR A 49 1.26 14.33 -13.92
CA THR A 49 2.07 13.22 -14.44
C THR A 49 1.25 12.24 -15.27
N GLN A 50 1.83 11.76 -16.38
CA GLN A 50 1.31 10.65 -17.19
C GLN A 50 2.43 9.68 -17.60
N VAL A 51 2.15 8.38 -17.58
CA VAL A 51 2.96 7.36 -18.27
C VAL A 51 2.50 7.21 -19.73
N VAL A 52 3.46 7.31 -20.64
CA VAL A 52 3.28 7.01 -22.06
C VAL A 52 4.10 5.75 -22.35
N SER A 53 3.43 4.59 -22.46
CA SER A 53 4.12 3.33 -22.79
C SER A 53 4.03 3.03 -24.28
N LEU A 54 5.17 2.87 -24.94
CA LEU A 54 5.24 2.49 -26.35
C LEU A 54 4.62 1.11 -26.58
N GLY A 55 4.68 0.22 -25.58
CA GLY A 55 4.05 -1.09 -25.61
C GLY A 55 2.51 -1.00 -25.59
N ASP A 56 1.96 -0.15 -24.73
CA ASP A 56 0.51 0.06 -24.61
C ASP A 56 -0.04 0.79 -25.85
N TYR A 57 0.65 1.84 -26.32
CA TYR A 57 0.28 2.57 -27.54
C TYR A 57 0.24 1.64 -28.75
N ARG A 58 1.29 0.84 -28.97
CA ARG A 58 1.35 -0.15 -30.05
C ARG A 58 0.18 -1.15 -29.99
N ARG A 59 -0.17 -1.65 -28.80
CA ARG A 59 -1.33 -2.56 -28.63
C ARG A 59 -2.67 -1.88 -28.89
N LYS A 60 -2.83 -0.60 -28.53
CA LYS A 60 -4.06 0.16 -28.82
C LYS A 60 -4.22 0.44 -30.32
N THR A 61 -3.13 0.75 -31.02
CA THR A 61 -3.17 1.15 -32.43
C THR A 61 -3.11 -0.03 -33.41
N LEU A 62 -2.43 -1.14 -33.06
CA LEU A 62 -2.22 -2.30 -33.94
C LEU A 62 -2.71 -3.64 -33.37
N GLY A 63 -3.41 -3.64 -32.24
CA GLY A 63 -3.93 -4.84 -31.61
C GLY A 63 -2.89 -5.80 -31.01
N GLY A 64 -3.30 -7.07 -30.89
CA GLY A 64 -2.49 -8.16 -30.33
C GLY A 64 -1.36 -8.60 -31.26
N ALA A 65 -0.44 -9.42 -30.76
CA ALA A 65 0.72 -9.89 -31.53
C ALA A 65 0.34 -10.65 -32.82
N GLN A 66 -0.86 -11.23 -32.86
CA GLN A 66 -1.43 -11.95 -34.01
C GLN A 66 -1.81 -11.03 -35.19
N GLN A 67 -1.91 -9.72 -34.97
CA GLN A 67 -2.24 -8.71 -36.00
C GLN A 67 -1.00 -7.99 -36.54
N LEU A 68 0.20 -8.39 -36.09
CA LEU A 68 1.46 -7.78 -36.48
C LEU A 68 2.18 -8.62 -37.55
N PRO A 69 3.01 -7.99 -38.41
CA PRO A 69 3.93 -8.71 -39.28
C PRO A 69 4.79 -9.73 -38.50
N PRO A 70 5.10 -10.93 -39.05
CA PRO A 70 5.90 -11.93 -38.35
C PRO A 70 7.30 -11.47 -37.92
N ASP A 71 7.88 -10.49 -38.63
CA ASP A 71 9.17 -9.88 -38.33
C ASP A 71 9.10 -8.71 -37.32
N TYR A 72 7.90 -8.36 -36.83
CA TYR A 72 7.71 -7.15 -36.00
C TYR A 72 8.58 -7.13 -34.74
N PHE A 73 8.80 -8.29 -34.11
CA PHE A 73 9.59 -8.43 -32.89
C PHE A 73 11.03 -8.93 -33.12
N THR A 74 11.41 -9.35 -34.33
CA THR A 74 12.74 -9.94 -34.58
C THR A 74 13.85 -8.90 -34.46
N LEU A 75 15.05 -9.31 -34.04
CA LEU A 75 16.23 -8.44 -34.01
C LEU A 75 17.25 -8.86 -35.07
N GLY A 76 16.90 -8.50 -36.30
CA GLY A 76 17.72 -8.52 -37.49
C GLY A 76 17.05 -7.67 -38.59
N ASN A 77 17.32 -8.02 -39.85
CA ASN A 77 16.66 -7.44 -41.02
C ASN A 77 15.14 -7.56 -40.90
N LYS A 78 14.44 -6.47 -41.21
CA LYS A 78 12.98 -6.37 -41.27
C LYS A 78 12.57 -5.96 -42.67
N SER A 79 11.35 -6.32 -43.04
CA SER A 79 10.64 -5.73 -44.16
C SER A 79 10.58 -4.20 -44.03
N LYS A 80 10.55 -3.52 -45.18
CA LYS A 80 10.39 -2.05 -45.26
C LYS A 80 9.08 -1.61 -44.59
N GLU A 81 8.01 -2.39 -44.78
CA GLU A 81 6.71 -2.22 -44.12
C GLU A 81 6.82 -2.23 -42.59
N THR A 82 7.44 -3.26 -42.00
CA THR A 82 7.62 -3.34 -40.54
C THR A 82 8.50 -2.21 -40.00
N MET A 83 9.50 -1.75 -40.76
CA MET A 83 10.31 -0.57 -40.39
C MET A 83 9.45 0.70 -40.37
N GLU A 84 8.66 0.94 -41.41
CA GLU A 84 7.77 2.12 -41.53
C GLU A 84 6.64 2.11 -40.50
N LEU A 85 6.03 0.94 -40.27
CA LEU A 85 5.03 0.68 -39.23
C LEU A 85 5.57 1.00 -37.83
N ARG A 86 6.77 0.50 -37.49
CA ARG A 86 7.43 0.78 -36.20
C ARG A 86 7.83 2.24 -36.05
N ALA A 87 8.31 2.88 -37.13
CA ALA A 87 8.66 4.30 -37.12
C ALA A 87 7.42 5.18 -36.89
N ARG A 88 6.31 4.90 -37.58
CA ARG A 88 5.03 5.59 -37.41
C ARG A 88 4.49 5.47 -35.98
N VAL A 89 4.38 4.24 -35.45
CA VAL A 89 3.93 3.98 -34.07
C VAL A 89 4.80 4.71 -33.04
N SER A 90 6.12 4.76 -33.26
CA SER A 90 7.04 5.47 -32.35
C SER A 90 6.85 6.99 -32.41
N LYS A 91 6.65 7.56 -33.61
CA LYS A 91 6.41 8.98 -33.83
C LYS A 91 5.07 9.45 -33.24
N GLU A 92 4.00 8.67 -33.40
CA GLU A 92 2.68 8.97 -32.84
C GLU A 92 2.67 8.84 -31.30
N CYS A 93 3.43 7.88 -30.77
CA CYS A 93 3.66 7.75 -29.33
C CYS A 93 4.46 8.97 -28.78
N GLU A 94 5.50 9.43 -29.48
CA GLU A 94 6.23 10.66 -29.12
C GLU A 94 5.35 11.92 -29.21
N GLN A 95 4.47 12.03 -30.22
CA GLN A 95 3.48 13.11 -30.32
C GLN A 95 2.55 13.15 -29.10
N THR A 96 2.19 12.00 -28.54
CA THR A 96 1.37 11.92 -27.31
C THR A 96 2.08 12.56 -26.10
N ILE A 97 3.41 12.48 -26.03
CA ILE A 97 4.23 13.15 -25.00
C ILE A 97 4.17 14.67 -25.21
N TRP A 98 4.39 15.14 -26.44
CA TRP A 98 4.32 16.56 -26.79
C TRP A 98 2.94 17.17 -26.50
N ASP A 99 1.87 16.48 -26.88
CA ASP A 99 0.49 16.91 -26.64
C ASP A 99 0.16 17.05 -25.14
N TYR A 100 0.66 16.15 -24.30
CA TYR A 100 0.48 16.23 -22.84
C TYR A 100 1.20 17.45 -22.26
N PHE A 101 2.46 17.66 -22.64
CA PHE A 101 3.22 18.84 -22.23
C PHE A 101 2.62 20.16 -22.77
N ASN A 102 1.97 20.14 -23.93
CA ASN A 102 1.31 21.32 -24.50
C ASN A 102 -0.04 21.61 -23.82
N LYS A 103 -0.70 20.60 -23.26
CA LYS A 103 -1.90 20.73 -22.39
C LYS A 103 -1.54 21.11 -20.94
N GLY A 104 -0.32 21.55 -20.68
CA GLY A 104 0.15 21.97 -19.36
C GLY A 104 0.43 20.81 -18.38
N GLY A 105 0.71 19.62 -18.90
CA GLY A 105 1.32 18.53 -18.13
C GLY A 105 2.75 18.86 -17.70
N GLN A 106 3.18 18.32 -16.55
CA GLN A 106 4.47 18.65 -15.92
C GLN A 106 5.51 17.53 -16.07
N VAL A 107 5.10 16.27 -15.91
CA VAL A 107 6.00 15.12 -15.99
C VAL A 107 5.44 14.06 -16.94
N VAL A 108 6.26 13.55 -17.85
CA VAL A 108 5.94 12.33 -18.61
C VAL A 108 6.95 11.25 -18.27
N ILE A 109 6.46 10.04 -18.04
CA ILE A 109 7.30 8.83 -17.89
C ILE A 109 7.13 8.00 -19.16
N TYR A 110 8.17 7.94 -19.99
CA TYR A 110 8.17 7.23 -21.26
C TYR A 110 8.63 5.77 -21.06
N ASP A 111 7.66 4.84 -20.97
CA ASP A 111 7.91 3.40 -20.79
C ASP A 111 8.18 2.71 -22.13
N ALA A 112 9.47 2.63 -22.48
CA ALA A 112 9.98 1.91 -23.65
C ALA A 112 11.33 1.23 -23.31
N ASN A 113 11.97 0.57 -24.28
CA ASN A 113 13.26 -0.10 -24.04
C ASN A 113 14.42 0.90 -23.97
N ASN A 114 14.49 1.82 -24.93
CA ASN A 114 15.50 2.91 -25.03
C ASN A 114 16.96 2.43 -24.86
N GLY A 115 17.22 1.16 -25.19
CA GLY A 115 18.44 0.44 -24.81
C GLY A 115 19.71 0.79 -25.59
N THR A 116 19.64 1.47 -26.73
CA THR A 116 20.85 1.95 -27.44
C THR A 116 21.14 3.42 -27.11
N LYS A 117 22.42 3.77 -26.96
CA LYS A 117 22.88 5.10 -26.58
C LYS A 117 22.46 6.14 -27.62
N ALA A 118 22.70 5.84 -28.90
CA ALA A 118 22.33 6.73 -30.00
C ALA A 118 20.82 7.09 -30.01
N ALA A 119 19.94 6.13 -29.72
CA ALA A 119 18.50 6.36 -29.74
C ALA A 119 18.02 7.21 -28.55
N ARG A 120 18.53 6.95 -27.34
CA ARG A 120 18.14 7.73 -26.15
C ARG A 120 18.76 9.12 -26.12
N THR A 121 20.02 9.29 -26.54
CA THR A 121 20.64 10.62 -26.67
C THR A 121 19.90 11.47 -27.69
N ALA A 122 19.63 10.96 -28.89
CA ALA A 122 18.86 11.70 -29.89
C ALA A 122 17.42 12.02 -29.43
N LEU A 123 16.80 11.18 -28.59
CA LEU A 123 15.52 11.48 -27.93
C LEU A 123 15.69 12.62 -26.92
N ALA A 124 16.71 12.55 -26.06
CA ALA A 124 16.95 13.54 -25.02
C ALA A 124 17.20 14.93 -25.61
N GLU A 125 18.07 15.03 -26.62
CA GLU A 125 18.37 16.26 -27.36
C GLU A 125 17.13 16.91 -27.98
N ARG A 126 16.19 16.11 -28.54
CA ARG A 126 14.92 16.64 -29.09
C ARG A 126 14.04 17.30 -28.03
N PHE A 127 14.03 16.77 -26.81
CA PHE A 127 13.21 17.25 -25.72
C PHE A 127 13.86 18.43 -24.97
N ASP A 128 15.16 18.35 -24.70
CA ASP A 128 15.93 19.42 -24.07
C ASP A 128 15.96 20.70 -24.93
N ALA A 129 16.10 20.56 -26.26
CA ALA A 129 15.97 21.67 -27.22
C ALA A 129 14.57 22.34 -27.29
N LYS A 130 13.61 21.90 -26.45
CA LYS A 130 12.30 22.52 -26.21
C LYS A 130 12.06 22.88 -24.73
N GLY A 131 13.10 22.90 -23.91
CA GLY A 131 13.00 23.21 -22.47
C GLY A 131 12.34 22.11 -21.65
N VAL A 132 12.50 20.85 -22.07
CA VAL A 132 12.03 19.67 -21.31
C VAL A 132 13.25 18.98 -20.70
N HIS A 133 13.39 19.05 -19.37
CA HIS A 133 14.48 18.41 -18.64
C HIS A 133 14.36 16.88 -18.74
N VAL A 134 15.39 16.23 -19.25
CA VAL A 134 15.38 14.77 -19.46
C VAL A 134 16.11 14.06 -18.33
N ILE A 135 15.54 12.94 -17.86
CA ILE A 135 16.12 12.09 -16.82
C ILE A 135 16.06 10.64 -17.31
N TYR A 136 17.19 9.95 -17.26
CA TYR A 136 17.27 8.52 -17.58
C TYR A 136 16.93 7.67 -16.35
N LEU A 137 15.98 6.74 -16.48
CA LEU A 137 15.61 5.79 -15.43
C LEU A 137 15.89 4.36 -15.90
N GLU A 138 17.11 3.89 -15.67
CA GLU A 138 17.53 2.55 -16.06
C GLU A 138 17.15 1.51 -15.00
N SER A 139 16.49 0.43 -15.43
CA SER A 139 16.14 -0.70 -14.56
C SER A 139 16.88 -1.96 -15.01
N ILE A 140 17.80 -2.41 -14.17
CA ILE A 140 18.71 -3.54 -14.39
C ILE A 140 18.31 -4.68 -13.45
N SER A 141 18.34 -5.92 -13.94
CA SER A 141 18.32 -7.10 -13.07
C SER A 141 19.08 -8.24 -13.71
N ASP A 142 19.86 -8.97 -12.91
CA ASP A 142 20.54 -10.23 -13.30
C ASP A 142 20.00 -11.44 -12.53
N ASN A 143 19.41 -11.22 -11.36
CA ASN A 143 18.65 -12.20 -10.60
C ASN A 143 17.55 -12.85 -11.46
N LYS A 144 17.67 -14.17 -11.68
CA LYS A 144 16.77 -14.96 -12.54
C LYS A 144 15.36 -15.06 -12.00
N ASP A 145 15.20 -15.20 -10.69
CA ASP A 145 13.90 -15.39 -10.04
C ASP A 145 13.04 -14.12 -10.19
N ILE A 146 13.66 -12.94 -10.06
CA ILE A 146 13.05 -11.64 -10.35
C ILE A 146 12.65 -11.53 -11.81
N ILE A 147 13.51 -11.95 -12.74
CA ILE A 147 13.21 -11.93 -14.19
C ILE A 147 12.03 -12.86 -14.49
N GLU A 148 12.03 -14.08 -13.97
CA GLU A 148 10.97 -15.06 -14.22
C GLU A 148 9.64 -14.65 -13.59
N ALA A 149 9.64 -14.16 -12.34
CA ALA A 149 8.44 -13.61 -11.70
C ALA A 149 7.86 -12.42 -12.50
N ASN A 150 8.71 -11.55 -13.04
CA ASN A 150 8.28 -10.46 -13.91
C ASN A 150 7.72 -10.95 -15.26
N ILE A 151 8.23 -12.06 -15.82
CA ILE A 151 7.64 -12.67 -17.03
C ILE A 151 6.27 -13.29 -16.68
N ARG A 152 6.24 -14.22 -15.70
CA ARG A 152 5.04 -14.95 -15.31
C ARG A 152 3.90 -14.03 -14.87
N GLY A 153 4.17 -13.08 -13.97
CA GLY A 153 3.13 -12.19 -13.41
C GLY A 153 2.70 -11.01 -14.28
N VAL A 154 3.53 -10.56 -15.23
CA VAL A 154 3.32 -9.26 -15.93
C VAL A 154 3.29 -9.38 -17.45
N LYS A 155 3.75 -10.51 -18.02
CA LYS A 155 3.89 -10.64 -19.49
C LYS A 155 3.05 -11.77 -20.08
N ILE A 156 2.80 -12.87 -19.36
CA ILE A 156 1.78 -13.86 -19.75
C ILE A 156 0.38 -13.21 -19.79
N SER A 157 0.10 -12.29 -18.87
CA SER A 157 -1.12 -11.47 -18.82
C SER A 157 -1.18 -10.35 -19.88
N SER A 158 -0.18 -10.20 -20.74
CA SER A 158 -0.22 -9.25 -21.86
C SER A 158 -1.17 -9.75 -22.96
N PRO A 159 -1.94 -8.87 -23.64
CA PRO A 159 -2.68 -9.23 -24.85
C PRO A 159 -1.82 -9.90 -25.95
N ASP A 160 -0.51 -9.69 -25.91
CA ASP A 160 0.48 -10.33 -26.80
C ASP A 160 0.57 -11.86 -26.64
N TYR A 161 0.21 -12.40 -25.47
CA TYR A 161 0.28 -13.82 -25.12
C TYR A 161 -1.10 -14.41 -24.77
N ARG A 162 -2.18 -13.71 -25.15
CA ARG A 162 -3.55 -14.22 -24.94
C ARG A 162 -3.71 -15.57 -25.63
N ASN A 163 -4.20 -16.56 -24.88
CA ASN A 163 -4.38 -17.96 -25.28
C ASN A 163 -3.06 -18.73 -25.59
N TRP A 164 -1.89 -18.23 -25.18
CA TRP A 164 -0.65 -19.01 -25.20
C TRP A 164 -0.55 -19.92 -23.96
N ASP A 165 0.16 -21.04 -24.11
CA ASP A 165 0.65 -21.81 -22.97
C ASP A 165 1.63 -20.96 -22.13
N PRO A 166 1.54 -20.98 -20.78
CA PRO A 166 2.39 -20.18 -19.90
C PRO A 166 3.90 -20.39 -20.08
N ASP A 167 4.35 -21.63 -20.24
CA ASP A 167 5.79 -21.94 -20.31
C ASP A 167 6.35 -21.71 -21.73
N LEU A 168 5.54 -21.89 -22.77
CA LEU A 168 5.86 -21.42 -24.12
C LEU A 168 5.97 -19.88 -24.18
N ALA A 169 5.07 -19.15 -23.51
CA ALA A 169 5.16 -17.70 -23.38
C ALA A 169 6.43 -17.27 -22.64
N VAL A 170 6.82 -17.96 -21.56
CA VAL A 170 8.10 -17.74 -20.86
C VAL A 170 9.30 -17.98 -21.78
N LYS A 171 9.30 -19.08 -22.54
CA LYS A 171 10.38 -19.46 -23.47
C LYS A 171 10.58 -18.46 -24.61
N ASP A 172 9.49 -17.95 -25.19
CA ASP A 172 9.54 -16.87 -26.17
C ASP A 172 10.05 -15.57 -25.52
N TYR A 173 9.59 -15.22 -24.31
CA TYR A 173 10.05 -14.00 -23.63
C TYR A 173 11.55 -14.03 -23.32
N TYR A 174 12.10 -15.17 -22.88
CA TYR A 174 13.55 -15.35 -22.74
C TYR A 174 14.32 -15.24 -24.06
N THR A 175 13.71 -15.65 -25.19
CA THR A 175 14.30 -15.47 -26.52
C THR A 175 14.34 -13.98 -26.88
N ARG A 176 13.24 -13.24 -26.68
CA ARG A 176 13.18 -11.78 -26.85
C ARG A 176 14.17 -11.04 -25.95
N ILE A 177 14.46 -11.52 -24.74
CA ILE A 177 15.47 -10.95 -23.85
C ILE A 177 16.87 -11.09 -24.47
N ARG A 178 17.28 -12.32 -24.83
CA ARG A 178 18.60 -12.62 -25.43
C ARG A 178 18.84 -11.84 -26.73
N ASP A 179 17.80 -11.64 -27.52
CA ASP A 179 17.87 -10.89 -28.77
C ASP A 179 18.05 -9.38 -28.56
N HIS A 180 17.48 -8.81 -27.49
CA HIS A 180 17.74 -7.40 -27.12
C HIS A 180 19.10 -7.22 -26.44
N GLU A 181 19.59 -8.21 -25.67
CA GLU A 181 20.89 -8.17 -24.99
C GLU A 181 22.06 -7.94 -25.98
N LYS A 182 21.95 -8.43 -27.22
CA LYS A 182 22.92 -8.20 -28.33
C LYS A 182 23.16 -6.73 -28.67
N TYR A 183 22.20 -5.86 -28.37
CA TYR A 183 22.20 -4.43 -28.75
C TYR A 183 21.94 -3.52 -27.55
N TYR A 184 22.08 -4.03 -26.31
CA TYR A 184 21.76 -3.27 -25.11
C TYR A 184 23.01 -2.56 -24.55
N GLU A 185 22.98 -1.23 -24.55
CA GLU A 185 24.02 -0.37 -24.01
C GLU A 185 23.54 0.23 -22.69
N THR A 186 24.06 -0.25 -21.54
CA THR A 186 23.78 0.36 -20.22
C THR A 186 24.15 1.84 -20.22
N VAL A 187 23.46 2.68 -19.44
CA VAL A 187 23.81 4.11 -19.31
C VAL A 187 25.21 4.25 -18.71
N THR A 188 26.15 4.82 -19.44
CA THR A 188 27.51 5.10 -18.94
C THR A 188 27.94 6.55 -19.17
N GLU A 189 27.26 7.24 -20.09
CA GLU A 189 27.23 8.68 -20.22
C GLU A 189 26.79 9.38 -18.93
N THR A 190 27.51 10.46 -18.59
CA THR A 190 27.17 11.37 -17.48
C THR A 190 26.52 12.67 -17.96
N ASP A 191 26.40 12.84 -19.28
CA ASP A 191 25.87 14.04 -19.96
C ASP A 191 24.43 14.36 -19.52
N TRP A 192 23.66 13.32 -19.18
CA TRP A 192 22.28 13.40 -18.75
C TRP A 192 22.12 12.97 -17.27
N PRO A 193 21.21 13.61 -16.51
CA PRO A 193 20.80 13.11 -15.20
C PRO A 193 20.28 11.68 -15.29
N PHE A 194 20.76 10.78 -14.42
CA PHE A 194 20.30 9.38 -14.43
C PHE A 194 20.11 8.77 -13.06
N ILE A 195 19.22 7.77 -13.02
CA ILE A 195 18.97 6.88 -11.91
C ILE A 195 19.05 5.45 -12.46
N LYS A 196 19.98 4.64 -11.95
CA LYS A 196 20.01 3.19 -12.18
C LYS A 196 19.41 2.49 -10.96
N ILE A 197 18.44 1.62 -11.17
CA ILE A 197 17.95 0.66 -10.17
C ILE A 197 18.47 -0.71 -10.57
N ILE A 198 19.28 -1.32 -9.70
CA ILE A 198 19.84 -2.66 -9.88
C ILE A 198 19.11 -3.61 -8.92
N ASN A 199 18.68 -4.76 -9.42
CA ASN A 199 18.00 -5.83 -8.67
C ASN A 199 16.89 -5.30 -7.74
N VAL A 200 16.01 -4.46 -8.30
CA VAL A 200 14.81 -3.91 -7.65
C VAL A 200 15.14 -3.19 -6.32
N GLY A 201 16.25 -2.44 -6.31
CA GLY A 201 16.61 -1.55 -5.21
C GLY A 201 17.78 -2.03 -4.35
N GLU A 202 18.29 -3.25 -4.57
CA GLU A 202 19.51 -3.78 -3.93
C GLU A 202 20.67 -2.77 -4.02
N LYS A 203 20.81 -2.13 -5.18
CA LYS A 203 21.73 -1.01 -5.40
C LYS A 203 21.07 0.04 -6.29
N ILE A 204 21.15 1.30 -5.88
CA ILE A 204 20.75 2.44 -6.69
C ILE A 204 21.98 3.31 -6.96
N MET A 205 22.15 3.75 -8.21
CA MET A 205 23.19 4.70 -8.60
C MET A 205 22.55 5.95 -9.20
N VAL A 206 23.08 7.11 -8.85
CA VAL A 206 22.49 8.42 -9.19
C VAL A 206 23.58 9.32 -9.78
N ASN A 207 23.28 9.98 -10.90
CA ASN A 207 24.15 10.97 -11.54
C ASN A 207 23.38 12.26 -11.80
N ASN A 208 24.00 13.40 -11.49
CA ASN A 208 23.56 14.74 -11.85
C ASN A 208 22.06 15.06 -11.60
N ILE A 209 21.47 14.46 -10.56
CA ILE A 209 20.08 14.74 -10.15
C ILE A 209 20.02 16.10 -9.45
N GLN A 210 19.17 16.99 -9.94
CA GLN A 210 19.07 18.37 -9.47
C GLN A 210 17.61 18.79 -9.24
N GLY A 211 17.37 19.59 -8.20
CA GLY A 211 16.05 20.15 -7.90
C GLY A 211 15.07 19.18 -7.20
N TYR A 212 14.02 19.75 -6.62
CA TYR A 212 13.13 19.06 -5.68
C TYR A 212 12.46 17.81 -6.25
N VAL A 213 11.78 17.91 -7.40
CA VAL A 213 11.01 16.80 -7.99
C VAL A 213 11.91 15.61 -8.32
N GLN A 214 13.12 15.85 -8.83
CA GLN A 214 14.06 14.78 -9.15
C GLN A 214 14.54 14.05 -7.89
N SER A 215 14.82 14.79 -6.80
CA SER A 215 15.14 14.20 -5.49
C SER A 215 13.96 13.43 -4.88
N ARG A 216 12.70 13.88 -5.08
CA ARG A 216 11.51 13.10 -4.67
C ARG A 216 11.36 11.82 -5.48
N ILE A 217 11.71 11.82 -6.78
CA ILE A 217 11.75 10.60 -7.61
C ILE A 217 12.78 9.61 -7.03
N VAL A 218 14.04 10.03 -6.81
CA VAL A 218 15.08 9.16 -6.21
C VAL A 218 14.61 8.59 -4.87
N PHE A 219 14.10 9.43 -3.97
CA PHE A 219 13.65 9.03 -2.65
C PHE A 219 12.52 7.98 -2.69
N PHE A 220 11.55 8.12 -3.59
CA PHE A 220 10.49 7.12 -3.78
C PHE A 220 11.06 5.80 -4.31
N LEU A 221 11.92 5.87 -5.33
CA LEU A 221 12.54 4.69 -5.94
C LEU A 221 13.46 3.92 -4.98
N MET A 222 13.98 4.56 -3.92
CA MET A 222 14.71 3.91 -2.82
C MET A 222 13.81 3.14 -1.83
N ASN A 223 12.48 3.30 -1.89
CA ASN A 223 11.55 2.66 -0.95
C ASN A 223 10.65 1.59 -1.60
N ILE A 224 10.47 1.56 -2.92
CA ILE A 224 9.63 0.55 -3.61
C ILE A 224 10.26 -0.86 -3.66
N HIS A 225 9.43 -1.89 -3.73
CA HIS A 225 9.82 -3.28 -4.03
C HIS A 225 8.84 -3.99 -4.99
N ASN A 226 9.18 -5.20 -5.44
CA ASN A 226 8.28 -6.07 -6.22
C ASN A 226 7.80 -7.35 -5.49
N ARG A 227 8.29 -7.62 -4.26
CA ARG A 227 7.81 -8.75 -3.43
C ARG A 227 6.29 -8.71 -3.28
N TYR A 228 5.63 -9.83 -3.60
CA TYR A 228 4.18 -9.98 -3.44
C TYR A 228 3.75 -9.79 -1.98
N ARG A 229 2.72 -8.98 -1.75
CA ARG A 229 2.06 -8.77 -0.45
C ARG A 229 0.57 -8.56 -0.63
N THR A 230 -0.21 -8.91 0.39
CA THR A 230 -1.63 -8.55 0.47
C THR A 230 -1.80 -7.42 1.48
N ILE A 231 -2.48 -6.36 1.09
CA ILE A 231 -2.83 -5.22 1.97
C ILE A 231 -4.31 -5.33 2.29
N TYR A 232 -4.67 -5.20 3.57
CA TYR A 232 -6.04 -5.25 4.05
C TYR A 232 -6.38 -3.92 4.75
N PHE A 233 -7.59 -3.42 4.58
CA PHE A 233 -8.07 -2.23 5.29
C PHE A 233 -9.37 -2.52 6.05
N ALA A 234 -9.44 -2.06 7.30
CA ALA A 234 -10.63 -2.11 8.15
C ALA A 234 -10.77 -0.79 8.92
N ARG A 235 -12.01 -0.32 9.12
CA ARG A 235 -12.28 0.76 10.09
C ARG A 235 -12.10 0.22 11.52
N SER A 236 -11.79 1.08 12.48
CA SER A 236 -11.79 0.70 13.89
C SER A 236 -13.19 0.26 14.35
N GLY A 237 -13.23 -0.63 15.34
CA GLY A 237 -14.46 -0.95 16.07
C GLY A 237 -15.10 0.28 16.71
N GLN A 238 -16.34 0.12 17.13
CA GLN A 238 -17.12 1.20 17.73
C GLN A 238 -16.55 1.61 19.09
N SER A 239 -16.36 2.90 19.34
CA SER A 239 -15.98 3.43 20.65
C SER A 239 -17.18 3.77 21.55
N LEU A 240 -16.96 3.95 22.85
CA LEU A 240 -17.99 4.34 23.82
C LEU A 240 -18.55 5.75 23.53
N ILE A 241 -17.72 6.63 22.99
CA ILE A 241 -18.07 7.95 22.47
C ILE A 241 -17.52 8.00 21.04
N GLU A 242 -18.41 8.16 20.05
CA GLU A 242 -18.05 8.24 18.63
C GLU A 242 -18.11 9.69 18.12
N HIS A 243 -19.15 10.45 18.43
CA HIS A 243 -19.35 11.81 17.92
C HIS A 243 -18.24 12.84 18.19
N SER A 244 -17.45 12.71 19.26
CA SER A 244 -16.33 13.61 19.51
C SER A 244 -14.98 13.00 19.17
N TYR A 245 -14.30 13.61 18.21
CA TYR A 245 -12.89 13.39 17.86
C TYR A 245 -11.96 13.58 19.07
N LYS A 246 -12.33 14.44 20.03
CA LYS A 246 -11.53 14.73 21.24
C LYS A 246 -11.67 13.68 22.35
N ALA A 247 -12.71 12.83 22.33
CA ALA A 247 -13.00 11.93 23.45
C ALA A 247 -11.99 10.77 23.61
N ASP A 248 -11.40 10.31 22.50
CA ASP A 248 -10.43 9.20 22.41
C ASP A 248 -10.78 7.96 23.26
N SER A 249 -12.07 7.64 23.30
CA SER A 249 -12.62 6.65 24.23
C SER A 249 -12.31 5.20 23.85
N ASP A 250 -12.43 4.30 24.84
CA ASP A 250 -12.25 2.87 24.68
C ASP A 250 -13.35 2.26 23.78
N LEU A 251 -13.18 1.01 23.35
CA LEU A 251 -14.19 0.31 22.54
C LEU A 251 -15.47 0.03 23.33
N SER A 252 -16.62 0.16 22.67
CA SER A 252 -17.89 -0.35 23.16
C SER A 252 -17.89 -1.89 23.18
N PRO A 253 -18.82 -2.56 23.88
CA PRO A 253 -18.93 -4.02 23.85
C PRO A 253 -19.05 -4.58 22.41
N ALA A 254 -19.80 -3.88 21.54
CA ALA A 254 -19.91 -4.22 20.13
C ALA A 254 -18.60 -3.95 19.34
N GLY A 255 -17.83 -2.94 19.73
CA GLY A 255 -16.50 -2.67 19.20
C GLY A 255 -15.48 -3.78 19.53
N TRP A 256 -15.54 -4.35 20.73
CA TRP A 256 -14.72 -5.52 21.11
C TRP A 256 -15.14 -6.79 20.35
N GLU A 257 -16.45 -7.04 20.21
CA GLU A 257 -16.96 -8.16 19.40
C GLU A 257 -16.51 -8.05 17.92
N TYR A 258 -16.56 -6.84 17.35
CA TYR A 258 -16.04 -6.54 16.02
C TYR A 258 -14.54 -6.83 15.90
N ALA A 259 -13.73 -6.48 16.90
CA ALA A 259 -12.28 -6.68 16.89
C ALA A 259 -11.91 -8.18 16.87
N GLU A 260 -12.59 -9.01 17.65
CA GLU A 260 -12.41 -10.47 17.65
C GLU A 260 -12.77 -11.09 16.30
N LYS A 261 -13.92 -10.72 15.74
CA LYS A 261 -14.38 -11.19 14.43
C LYS A 261 -13.46 -10.73 13.29
N LEU A 262 -12.96 -9.49 13.33
CA LEU A 262 -11.96 -8.98 12.39
C LEU A 262 -10.68 -9.81 12.45
N LYS A 263 -10.21 -10.16 13.65
CA LYS A 263 -9.04 -11.01 13.86
C LYS A 263 -9.23 -12.39 13.24
N ASP A 264 -10.29 -13.11 13.57
CA ASP A 264 -10.53 -14.45 13.01
C ASP A 264 -10.69 -14.42 11.48
N PHE A 265 -11.43 -13.43 10.95
CA PHE A 265 -11.67 -13.29 9.52
C PHE A 265 -10.41 -12.95 8.72
N VAL A 266 -9.58 -11.99 9.18
CA VAL A 266 -8.30 -11.65 8.52
C VAL A 266 -7.35 -12.84 8.54
N LEU A 267 -7.28 -13.58 9.65
CA LEU A 267 -6.37 -14.73 9.74
C LEU A 267 -6.81 -15.90 8.85
N GLU A 268 -8.11 -16.16 8.74
CA GLU A 268 -8.63 -17.15 7.79
C GLU A 268 -8.38 -16.73 6.33
N ARG A 269 -8.69 -15.48 5.98
CA ARG A 269 -8.52 -14.94 4.63
C ARG A 269 -7.05 -14.93 4.21
N ARG A 270 -6.14 -14.47 5.09
CA ARG A 270 -4.69 -14.49 4.85
C ARG A 270 -4.17 -15.91 4.60
N ALA A 271 -4.61 -16.89 5.39
CA ALA A 271 -4.18 -18.27 5.20
C ALA A 271 -4.56 -18.81 3.81
N LYS A 272 -5.81 -18.59 3.37
CA LYS A 272 -6.27 -18.98 2.01
C LYS A 272 -5.45 -18.29 0.91
N ASN A 273 -5.13 -17.00 1.08
CA ASN A 273 -4.34 -16.23 0.12
C ASN A 273 -2.87 -16.67 0.01
N LEU A 274 -2.30 -17.25 1.08
CA LEU A 274 -0.96 -17.81 1.09
C LEU A 274 -0.93 -19.23 0.50
N GLU A 275 -1.88 -20.07 0.92
CA GLU A 275 -2.08 -21.44 0.43
C GLU A 275 -2.29 -21.48 -1.09
N ALA A 276 -3.19 -20.64 -1.61
CA ALA A 276 -3.47 -20.49 -3.05
C ALA A 276 -2.28 -19.95 -3.88
N ARG A 277 -1.16 -19.60 -3.22
CA ARG A 277 0.09 -19.12 -3.85
C ARG A 277 1.32 -19.97 -3.50
N GLY A 278 1.15 -21.06 -2.74
CA GLY A 278 2.27 -21.89 -2.28
C GLY A 278 3.25 -21.16 -1.36
N LEU A 279 2.79 -20.17 -0.60
CA LEU A 279 3.63 -19.33 0.27
C LEU A 279 3.58 -19.83 1.72
N ASP A 280 4.74 -20.07 2.34
CA ASP A 280 4.81 -20.49 3.73
C ASP A 280 4.36 -19.35 4.68
N PRO A 281 3.43 -19.61 5.62
CA PRO A 281 2.95 -18.59 6.57
C PRO A 281 3.94 -18.25 7.70
N THR A 282 5.03 -19.00 7.87
CA THR A 282 6.09 -18.76 8.87
C THR A 282 7.17 -17.80 8.35
N ASP A 283 7.47 -17.83 7.04
CA ASP A 283 8.37 -16.91 6.34
C ASP A 283 7.79 -15.49 6.13
N ARG A 284 6.51 -15.29 6.47
CA ARG A 284 5.78 -14.05 6.24
C ARG A 284 5.05 -13.57 7.48
N ARG A 285 5.30 -12.32 7.88
CA ARG A 285 4.61 -11.69 9.01
C ARG A 285 3.25 -11.16 8.60
N LEU A 286 2.39 -10.94 9.60
CA LEU A 286 1.27 -10.01 9.49
C LEU A 286 1.65 -8.73 10.23
N VAL A 287 1.94 -7.66 9.50
CA VAL A 287 2.13 -6.34 10.07
C VAL A 287 0.77 -5.68 10.21
N ILE A 288 0.50 -5.04 11.34
CA ILE A 288 -0.75 -4.33 11.61
C ILE A 288 -0.40 -2.88 11.91
N TRP A 289 -1.02 -1.93 11.20
CA TRP A 289 -0.85 -0.51 11.43
C TRP A 289 -2.11 0.09 12.03
N THR A 290 -1.95 0.85 13.11
CA THR A 290 -3.02 1.59 13.77
C THR A 290 -2.68 3.07 13.83
N SER A 291 -3.70 3.91 14.03
CA SER A 291 -3.46 5.23 14.61
C SER A 291 -3.11 5.10 16.11
N THR A 292 -2.61 6.17 16.71
CA THR A 292 -2.44 6.28 18.17
C THR A 292 -3.76 6.43 18.95
N ARG A 293 -4.92 6.43 18.27
CA ARG A 293 -6.24 6.57 18.93
C ARG A 293 -6.67 5.24 19.54
N ARG A 294 -7.21 5.27 20.75
CA ARG A 294 -7.59 4.06 21.51
C ARG A 294 -8.47 3.10 20.70
N ARG A 295 -9.49 3.60 20.00
CA ARG A 295 -10.38 2.76 19.18
C ARG A 295 -9.63 1.96 18.10
N ALA A 296 -8.57 2.49 17.50
CA ALA A 296 -7.75 1.77 16.53
C ALA A 296 -6.82 0.75 17.20
N HIS A 297 -6.09 1.16 18.24
CA HIS A 297 -5.20 0.27 19.00
C HIS A 297 -5.96 -0.93 19.62
N HIS A 298 -7.08 -0.69 20.29
CA HIS A 298 -7.90 -1.75 20.89
C HIS A 298 -8.49 -2.71 19.84
N THR A 299 -8.78 -2.22 18.63
CA THR A 299 -9.23 -3.10 17.52
C THR A 299 -8.12 -4.04 17.04
N ALA A 300 -6.84 -3.67 17.23
CA ALA A 300 -5.69 -4.55 16.97
C ALA A 300 -5.34 -5.48 18.16
N HIS A 301 -5.91 -5.25 19.35
CA HIS A 301 -5.51 -5.96 20.58
C HIS A 301 -5.69 -7.50 20.52
N PRO A 302 -6.79 -8.06 19.95
CA PRO A 302 -6.96 -9.51 19.83
C PRO A 302 -5.88 -10.22 18.98
N PHE A 303 -5.15 -9.49 18.14
CA PHE A 303 -4.03 -10.05 17.37
C PHE A 303 -2.72 -10.17 18.19
N LEU A 304 -2.65 -9.56 19.38
CA LEU A 304 -1.47 -9.62 20.27
C LEU A 304 -1.54 -10.77 21.26
N ASP A 305 -2.73 -11.12 21.75
CA ASP A 305 -2.92 -12.15 22.79
C ASP A 305 -2.71 -13.60 22.28
N MET A 306 -2.37 -13.80 21.00
CA MET A 306 -2.09 -15.11 20.38
C MET A 306 -0.96 -15.91 21.05
N HIS A 307 -0.16 -15.30 21.93
CA HIS A 307 0.88 -15.96 22.71
C HIS A 307 0.46 -16.36 24.14
N ARG A 308 -0.78 -16.06 24.58
CA ARG A 308 -1.31 -16.57 25.84
C ARG A 308 -1.85 -17.99 25.65
N SER A 309 -0.99 -18.98 25.95
CA SER A 309 -1.45 -20.35 26.22
C SER A 309 -2.59 -20.32 27.26
N PRO A 310 -3.64 -21.15 27.13
CA PRO A 310 -4.74 -21.21 28.08
C PRO A 310 -4.27 -21.84 29.40
N SER A 311 -3.70 -21.01 30.27
CA SER A 311 -3.26 -21.41 31.60
C SER A 311 -4.46 -21.61 32.54
N THR A 312 -4.85 -22.87 32.70
CA THR A 312 -5.58 -23.45 33.85
C THR A 312 -6.54 -22.49 34.57
N SER A 313 -7.76 -22.36 34.04
CA SER A 313 -9.00 -22.05 34.79
C SER A 313 -8.85 -21.23 36.08
N GLN A 314 -8.39 -19.97 35.98
CA GLN A 314 -8.56 -19.03 37.08
C GLN A 314 -10.03 -18.61 37.14
N GLN A 315 -10.61 -18.70 38.33
CA GLN A 315 -12.01 -18.33 38.58
C GLN A 315 -12.22 -16.84 38.35
N HIS A 316 -13.41 -16.45 37.87
CA HIS A 316 -13.79 -15.04 37.83
C HIS A 316 -13.67 -14.42 39.24
N PRO A 317 -13.00 -13.27 39.41
CA PRO A 317 -13.23 -12.47 40.61
C PRO A 317 -14.70 -12.01 40.58
N ALA A 318 -15.46 -12.41 41.60
CA ALA A 318 -16.85 -12.00 41.74
C ALA A 318 -16.94 -10.45 41.86
N PRO A 319 -18.04 -9.82 41.42
CA PRO A 319 -18.21 -8.37 41.55
C PRO A 319 -18.09 -7.96 43.02
N ALA A 320 -17.23 -6.96 43.28
CA ALA A 320 -16.93 -6.52 44.64
C ALA A 320 -18.20 -6.05 45.36
N ARG A 321 -18.55 -6.73 46.46
CA ARG A 321 -19.66 -6.32 47.32
C ARG A 321 -19.39 -4.95 47.91
N SER A 322 -20.39 -4.07 47.88
CA SER A 322 -20.38 -2.81 48.59
C SER A 322 -20.30 -3.04 50.10
N LEU A 323 -19.12 -2.81 50.69
CA LEU A 323 -18.99 -2.68 52.14
C LEU A 323 -19.37 -1.25 52.53
N ALA A 324 -20.60 -1.10 53.02
CA ALA A 324 -21.04 0.14 53.66
C ALA A 324 -20.25 0.32 54.97
N TYR A 325 -19.43 1.37 55.04
CA TYR A 325 -18.79 1.79 56.29
C TYR A 325 -19.45 3.07 56.80
N SER A 326 -20.22 2.92 57.86
CA SER A 326 -20.79 4.03 58.62
C SER A 326 -19.67 4.70 59.43
N MET A 327 -19.44 6.00 59.22
CA MET A 327 -18.86 6.86 60.26
C MET A 327 -19.61 8.19 60.36
N SER A 328 -19.71 8.67 61.60
CA SER A 328 -20.51 9.82 62.04
C SER A 328 -19.86 11.17 61.73
N ALA A 329 -20.69 12.18 61.46
CA ALA A 329 -20.23 13.55 61.25
C ALA A 329 -19.74 14.23 62.55
N PRO A 330 -18.66 15.05 62.49
CA PRO A 330 -18.35 16.08 63.49
C PRO A 330 -18.93 17.46 63.11
N THR A 331 -18.99 18.36 64.09
CA THR A 331 -19.79 19.60 64.05
C THR A 331 -19.05 20.83 63.49
N PHE A 332 -19.82 21.79 62.93
CA PHE A 332 -19.36 23.15 62.61
C PHE A 332 -18.84 23.91 63.85
N ILE A 333 -17.70 24.60 63.71
CA ILE A 333 -17.31 25.79 64.50
C ILE A 333 -16.72 26.83 63.53
N SER A 334 -16.93 28.12 63.81
CA SER A 334 -16.54 29.26 62.95
C SER A 334 -15.11 29.77 63.23
N PRO A 335 -14.51 30.60 62.35
CA PRO A 335 -13.07 30.86 62.34
C PRO A 335 -12.64 32.10 63.13
N ASP A 336 -11.38 32.13 63.54
CA ASP A 336 -10.60 33.34 63.83
C ASP A 336 -9.09 33.04 63.82
N GLY A 337 -8.23 34.05 63.65
CA GLY A 337 -6.78 33.97 63.94
C GLY A 337 -5.81 33.77 62.76
N LEU A 338 -5.51 34.87 62.05
CA LEU A 338 -4.23 35.04 61.34
C LEU A 338 -3.12 35.43 62.35
N PRO A 339 -1.85 35.06 62.13
CA PRO A 339 -0.95 36.06 61.51
C PRO A 339 0.09 35.49 60.52
N SER A 340 0.75 36.42 59.82
CA SER A 340 1.79 36.21 58.82
C SER A 340 3.21 36.07 59.40
N LEU A 341 4.16 35.61 58.57
CA LEU A 341 5.50 36.20 58.42
C LEU A 341 6.17 35.79 57.09
N HIS A 342 7.28 36.45 56.73
CA HIS A 342 7.89 36.47 55.37
C HIS A 342 9.18 35.63 55.22
N PRO A 343 9.71 35.43 53.98
CA PRO A 343 10.72 34.40 53.68
C PRO A 343 12.17 34.89 53.43
N GLU A 344 13.13 33.99 53.63
CA GLU A 344 14.57 34.03 53.28
C GLU A 344 15.05 32.57 53.06
N SER A 345 16.13 32.19 52.33
CA SER A 345 17.08 32.91 51.44
C SER A 345 17.79 31.94 50.45
N ASP A 346 18.65 32.50 49.59
CA ASP A 346 19.23 31.97 48.34
C ASP A 346 20.32 30.87 48.36
N THR A 347 20.51 30.26 47.16
CA THR A 347 21.78 29.74 46.55
C THR A 347 22.52 28.47 47.08
N PRO A 348 23.44 27.83 46.29
CA PRO A 348 23.64 27.86 44.82
C PRO A 348 23.82 26.46 44.14
N LEU A 349 23.96 26.48 42.80
CA LEU A 349 24.42 25.36 41.95
C LEU A 349 25.91 25.00 42.14
N ILE A 350 26.29 23.75 41.85
CA ILE A 350 27.67 23.34 41.54
C ILE A 350 27.71 22.49 40.26
N VAL A 351 28.68 22.76 39.40
CA VAL A 351 29.01 21.98 38.18
C VAL A 351 30.35 21.27 38.42
N GLY A 352 30.46 19.99 38.05
CA GLY A 352 31.68 19.18 38.22
C GLY A 352 32.16 18.53 36.92
N THR A 353 33.20 19.09 36.31
CA THR A 353 33.90 18.50 35.16
C THR A 353 35.19 17.80 35.58
N GLY A 354 35.44 16.57 35.12
CA GLY A 354 36.69 15.83 35.35
C GLY A 354 37.18 15.13 34.08
N LYS A 355 38.50 15.16 33.83
CA LYS A 355 39.16 14.58 32.63
C LYS A 355 40.61 14.19 32.95
N ALA A 356 41.22 13.39 32.06
CA ALA A 356 42.59 12.83 32.10
C ALA A 356 42.79 11.65 33.10
N GLY A 357 43.76 10.74 32.87
CA GLY A 357 44.57 10.53 31.67
C GLY A 357 45.85 9.70 31.87
N GLY A 358 46.34 9.07 30.79
CA GLY A 358 47.63 8.35 30.71
C GLY A 358 47.53 6.81 30.86
N THR A 359 48.28 5.88 30.23
CA THR A 359 49.19 5.75 29.04
C THR A 359 50.53 5.05 29.34
N ALA A 360 50.65 3.74 29.07
CA ALA A 360 51.84 2.99 28.63
C ALA A 360 51.38 1.56 28.23
N LYS A 361 51.61 0.99 27.04
CA LYS A 361 52.84 0.60 26.31
C LYS A 361 53.69 -0.50 26.97
N GLY A 362 53.68 -1.69 26.35
CA GLY A 362 54.60 -2.81 26.56
C GLY A 362 54.43 -3.85 25.43
N VAL A 363 55.50 -4.48 24.96
CA VAL A 363 55.53 -5.38 23.78
C VAL A 363 56.58 -6.47 23.99
N THR A 364 56.26 -7.75 23.73
CA THR A 364 57.17 -8.72 23.07
C THR A 364 56.48 -10.02 22.63
N THR A 365 56.98 -10.52 21.50
CA THR A 365 56.73 -11.78 20.77
C THR A 365 57.03 -13.08 21.54
N ALA A 366 56.28 -14.17 21.27
CA ALA A 366 56.80 -15.51 20.94
C ALA A 366 55.68 -16.54 20.59
N GLY A 367 56.06 -17.63 19.93
CA GLY A 367 55.30 -18.87 19.67
C GLY A 367 56.24 -19.89 18.99
N PRO A 368 55.77 -21.01 18.40
CA PRO A 368 54.48 -21.71 18.52
C PRO A 368 54.65 -23.17 19.06
N GLY A 369 53.55 -23.95 19.13
CA GLY A 369 53.57 -25.39 19.46
C GLY A 369 52.49 -26.18 18.71
N GLN A 370 52.71 -27.47 18.45
CA GLN A 370 51.92 -28.30 17.50
C GLN A 370 51.80 -29.76 18.02
N LEU A 371 50.97 -30.58 17.37
CA LEU A 371 50.84 -32.06 17.50
C LEU A 371 50.04 -32.52 18.75
N GLN A 372 49.27 -33.63 18.76
CA GLN A 372 48.86 -34.57 17.68
C GLN A 372 47.54 -35.30 18.04
N VAL A 373 46.99 -36.06 17.08
CA VAL A 373 45.87 -37.02 17.24
C VAL A 373 46.39 -38.45 17.04
N PRO A 374 45.78 -39.46 17.71
CA PRO A 374 45.42 -40.71 17.00
C PRO A 374 44.01 -41.24 17.39
N ALA A 375 43.55 -42.33 16.76
CA ALA A 375 42.16 -42.83 16.83
C ALA A 375 42.03 -44.36 16.73
N SER A 376 40.81 -44.89 16.99
CA SER A 376 40.33 -46.29 16.79
C SER A 376 40.97 -47.38 17.70
N ALA A 377 40.39 -48.57 17.97
CA ALA A 377 39.16 -49.24 17.51
C ALA A 377 38.54 -50.08 18.68
N ASP A 378 37.21 -50.20 18.83
CA ASP A 378 36.30 -51.31 18.41
C ASP A 378 36.16 -52.54 19.36
N SER A 379 34.91 -52.93 19.67
CA SER A 379 34.42 -54.28 20.10
C SER A 379 32.94 -54.23 20.57
N SER A 380 32.22 -55.36 20.50
CA SER A 380 30.76 -55.56 20.76
C SER A 380 30.46 -57.07 20.98
N PRO A 381 29.22 -57.57 21.22
CA PRO A 381 27.92 -56.92 21.49
C PRO A 381 27.55 -57.11 23.00
N PRO A 382 26.45 -57.76 23.54
CA PRO A 382 25.28 -58.49 22.99
C PRO A 382 23.94 -57.71 23.03
N PRO A 383 22.82 -58.22 22.46
CA PRO A 383 21.54 -57.50 22.33
C PRO A 383 20.44 -57.92 23.35
N ARG A 384 19.31 -57.20 23.30
CA ARG A 384 17.97 -57.68 23.70
C ARG A 384 16.92 -57.14 22.72
N ASP A 385 15.99 -57.99 22.32
CA ASP A 385 14.84 -57.66 21.50
C ASP A 385 13.73 -57.00 22.31
N ASP A 386 12.95 -56.09 21.71
CA ASP A 386 11.53 -55.94 22.05
C ASP A 386 10.69 -55.38 20.88
N VAL A 387 9.38 -55.63 20.94
CA VAL A 387 8.49 -55.66 19.77
C VAL A 387 7.95 -54.29 19.34
N SER A 388 7.98 -54.01 18.03
CA SER A 388 7.29 -52.85 17.43
C SER A 388 5.84 -53.18 17.05
N PRO A 389 4.83 -52.42 17.53
CA PRO A 389 3.48 -52.43 16.97
C PRO A 389 3.34 -51.45 15.78
N SER A 390 2.64 -51.86 14.72
CA SER A 390 2.39 -51.02 13.54
C SER A 390 1.54 -49.77 13.86
N PRO A 391 1.74 -48.64 13.16
CA PRO A 391 1.03 -47.40 13.45
C PRO A 391 -0.45 -47.47 13.05
N SER A 392 -1.34 -47.08 13.97
CA SER A 392 -2.75 -46.82 13.67
C SER A 392 -2.91 -45.45 12.99
N MET A 393 -3.89 -45.33 12.09
CA MET A 393 -4.16 -44.10 11.35
C MET A 393 -4.72 -43.02 12.30
N GLN A 394 -3.86 -42.11 12.76
CA GLN A 394 -4.28 -40.94 13.53
C GLN A 394 -4.69 -39.80 12.59
N SER A 395 -5.86 -39.21 12.85
CA SER A 395 -6.38 -38.06 12.10
C SER A 395 -5.42 -36.86 12.22
N THR A 396 -4.92 -36.39 11.08
CA THR A 396 -4.04 -35.22 10.99
C THR A 396 -4.82 -33.93 11.20
N THR A 397 -5.11 -33.63 12.47
CA THR A 397 -5.55 -32.30 12.90
C THR A 397 -4.47 -31.28 12.55
N ASN A 398 -4.70 -30.53 11.48
CA ASN A 398 -3.71 -29.62 10.88
C ASN A 398 -3.40 -28.48 11.87
N LYS A 399 -2.28 -28.57 12.59
CA LYS A 399 -1.85 -27.59 13.59
C LYS A 399 -1.42 -26.29 12.91
N ARG A 400 -2.40 -25.45 12.60
CA ARG A 400 -2.24 -24.11 12.02
C ARG A 400 -1.31 -23.27 12.90
N VAL A 401 -0.07 -23.09 12.47
CA VAL A 401 0.94 -22.30 13.21
C VAL A 401 0.44 -20.85 13.33
N PRO A 402 0.41 -20.25 14.52
CA PRO A 402 -0.04 -18.87 14.67
C PRO A 402 0.91 -17.92 13.92
N PRO A 403 0.39 -16.93 13.18
CA PRO A 403 1.21 -16.05 12.37
C PRO A 403 2.05 -15.11 13.25
N LYS A 404 3.22 -14.73 12.73
CA LYS A 404 4.10 -13.77 13.39
C LYS A 404 3.55 -12.34 13.22
N VAL A 405 2.76 -11.88 14.18
CA VAL A 405 2.13 -10.55 14.18
C VAL A 405 3.13 -9.47 14.62
N LYS A 406 3.01 -8.26 14.05
CA LYS A 406 3.68 -7.03 14.50
C LYS A 406 2.74 -5.84 14.41
N VAL A 407 2.21 -5.35 15.53
CA VAL A 407 1.44 -4.09 15.59
C VAL A 407 2.40 -2.88 15.60
N VAL A 408 2.03 -1.80 14.92
CA VAL A 408 2.78 -0.53 14.82
C VAL A 408 1.81 0.64 14.86
N GLU A 409 1.92 1.49 15.88
CA GLU A 409 1.17 2.75 15.93
C GLU A 409 1.82 3.83 15.04
N LYS A 410 0.97 4.62 14.39
CA LYS A 410 1.36 5.70 13.46
C LYS A 410 0.55 6.97 13.77
N PRO A 411 1.14 7.97 14.45
CA PRO A 411 0.44 9.23 14.78
C PRO A 411 -0.16 9.94 13.56
N GLN A 412 0.50 9.85 12.41
CA GLN A 412 0.07 10.42 11.13
C GLN A 412 -1.21 9.75 10.57
N MET A 413 -1.61 8.59 11.10
CA MET A 413 -2.85 7.89 10.74
C MET A 413 -4.04 8.23 11.66
N ALA A 414 -3.95 9.27 12.49
CA ALA A 414 -5.13 9.82 13.17
C ALA A 414 -6.20 10.26 12.15
N GLU A 415 -7.49 10.23 12.54
CA GLU A 415 -8.59 10.69 11.70
C GLU A 415 -8.40 12.16 11.29
N ILE A 416 -9.07 12.61 10.22
CA ILE A 416 -9.14 14.02 9.84
C ILE A 416 -9.70 14.85 11.03
N ASN A 417 -8.98 15.89 11.43
CA ASN A 417 -9.40 16.78 12.51
C ASN A 417 -10.62 17.62 12.07
N PRO A 418 -11.80 17.50 12.71
CA PRO A 418 -13.01 18.24 12.34
C PRO A 418 -13.02 19.71 12.80
N GLY A 419 -12.05 20.16 13.60
CA GLY A 419 -11.95 21.55 14.06
C GLY A 419 -13.17 22.00 14.86
N ILE A 420 -13.88 23.02 14.36
CA ILE A 420 -15.13 23.53 14.95
C ILE A 420 -16.38 22.68 14.63
N TRP A 421 -16.29 21.67 13.77
CA TRP A 421 -17.38 20.72 13.47
C TRP A 421 -17.31 19.43 14.31
N ASP A 422 -16.42 19.37 15.31
CA ASP A 422 -16.35 18.28 16.28
C ASP A 422 -17.66 18.15 17.08
N GLY A 423 -18.25 16.95 17.13
CA GLY A 423 -19.50 16.70 17.84
C GLY A 423 -20.78 17.27 17.19
N LEU A 424 -20.71 17.76 15.95
CA LEU A 424 -21.90 18.27 15.24
C LEU A 424 -22.52 17.21 14.33
N THR A 425 -23.85 17.23 14.21
CA THR A 425 -24.57 16.50 13.14
C THR A 425 -24.36 17.20 11.78
N PRO A 426 -24.52 16.50 10.64
CA PRO A 426 -24.50 17.13 9.32
C PRO A 426 -25.53 18.26 9.16
N ASP A 427 -26.73 18.12 9.76
CA ASP A 427 -27.77 19.15 9.70
C ASP A 427 -27.50 20.31 10.67
N GLN A 428 -26.82 20.06 11.80
CA GLN A 428 -26.30 21.13 12.67
C GLN A 428 -25.19 21.93 11.97
N ALA A 429 -24.26 21.26 11.29
CA ALA A 429 -23.23 21.92 10.48
C ALA A 429 -23.87 22.79 9.38
N ARG A 430 -24.84 22.26 8.63
CA ARG A 430 -25.61 23.03 7.63
C ARG A 430 -26.37 24.21 8.24
N LYS A 431 -26.98 24.04 9.42
CA LYS A 431 -27.79 25.07 10.11
C LYS A 431 -26.94 26.21 10.69
N TYR A 432 -25.79 25.89 11.28
CA TYR A 432 -24.95 26.86 11.99
C TYR A 432 -23.83 27.47 11.11
N TYR A 433 -23.43 26.78 10.03
CA TYR A 433 -22.33 27.17 9.16
C TYR A 433 -22.71 27.05 7.68
N ALA A 434 -23.84 27.64 7.27
CA ALA A 434 -24.45 27.44 5.95
C ALA A 434 -23.52 27.76 4.75
N GLU A 435 -22.77 28.86 4.79
CA GLU A 435 -21.81 29.20 3.73
C GLU A 435 -20.66 28.18 3.62
N ASP A 436 -20.13 27.75 4.76
CA ASP A 436 -19.06 26.74 4.81
C ASP A 436 -19.57 25.35 4.43
N TRP A 437 -20.84 25.03 4.71
CA TRP A 437 -21.52 23.84 4.20
C TRP A 437 -21.62 23.85 2.67
N GLU A 438 -22.01 24.98 2.06
CA GLU A 438 -22.06 25.12 0.60
C GLU A 438 -20.66 24.98 -0.02
N ARG A 439 -19.63 25.60 0.57
CA ARG A 439 -18.22 25.44 0.15
C ARG A 439 -17.76 23.98 0.25
N PHE A 440 -18.11 23.29 1.34
CA PHE A 440 -17.81 21.87 1.54
C PHE A 440 -18.48 20.97 0.49
N VAL A 441 -19.74 21.22 0.15
CA VAL A 441 -20.45 20.44 -0.89
C VAL A 441 -19.82 20.67 -2.27
N ASN A 442 -19.34 21.88 -2.56
CA ASN A 442 -18.73 22.24 -3.85
C ASN A 442 -17.29 21.75 -4.04
N ASP A 443 -16.45 21.71 -2.99
CA ASP A 443 -15.12 21.08 -3.02
C ASP A 443 -14.82 20.34 -1.69
N PRO A 444 -15.33 19.11 -1.50
CA PRO A 444 -15.13 18.35 -0.26
C PRO A 444 -13.70 17.83 -0.07
N TYR A 445 -12.80 18.03 -1.04
CA TYR A 445 -11.40 17.63 -0.92
C TYR A 445 -10.53 18.76 -0.36
N SER A 446 -10.65 19.96 -0.93
CA SER A 446 -9.86 21.13 -0.54
C SER A 446 -10.54 22.03 0.51
N PHE A 447 -11.84 21.85 0.80
CA PHE A 447 -12.50 22.56 1.89
C PHE A 447 -11.88 22.24 3.27
N ARG A 448 -11.66 23.29 4.07
CA ARG A 448 -11.15 23.22 5.44
C ARG A 448 -12.00 24.12 6.34
N ALA A 449 -12.76 23.53 7.26
CA ALA A 449 -13.46 24.30 8.30
C ALA A 449 -12.46 24.99 9.26
N PRO A 450 -12.84 26.05 9.98
CA PRO A 450 -11.96 26.70 10.95
C PRO A 450 -11.37 25.71 11.97
N ARG A 451 -10.04 25.75 12.13
CA ARG A 451 -9.25 24.84 12.99
C ARG A 451 -9.32 23.34 12.63
N ALA A 452 -9.87 23.00 11.47
CA ALA A 452 -9.95 21.64 10.94
C ALA A 452 -8.79 21.32 9.97
N GLU A 453 -8.75 20.07 9.52
CA GLU A 453 -7.99 19.63 8.35
C GLU A 453 -8.94 19.42 7.14
N SER A 454 -8.40 19.54 5.94
CA SER A 454 -9.02 19.07 4.69
C SER A 454 -8.47 17.70 4.28
N TYR A 455 -9.04 17.07 3.24
CA TYR A 455 -8.42 15.87 2.66
C TYR A 455 -7.07 16.19 1.99
N HIS A 456 -6.86 17.43 1.53
CA HIS A 456 -5.56 17.93 1.07
C HIS A 456 -4.50 17.92 2.19
N ASP A 457 -4.82 18.48 3.37
CA ASP A 457 -3.94 18.44 4.54
C ASP A 457 -3.61 17.00 4.97
N LEU A 458 -4.64 16.16 5.02
CA LEU A 458 -4.50 14.75 5.35
C LEU A 458 -3.62 14.01 4.34
N SER A 459 -3.74 14.30 3.04
CA SER A 459 -2.90 13.72 1.99
C SER A 459 -1.43 14.10 2.15
N ILE A 460 -1.12 15.33 2.59
CA ILE A 460 0.24 15.75 2.94
C ILE A 460 0.71 15.00 4.21
N ARG A 461 -0.11 14.99 5.27
CA ARG A 461 0.19 14.29 6.54
C ARG A 461 0.48 12.80 6.35
N LEU A 462 -0.16 12.16 5.37
CA LEU A 462 0.02 10.74 5.05
C LEU A 462 1.17 10.44 4.07
N GLU A 463 1.86 11.43 3.49
CA GLU A 463 3.00 11.18 2.57
C GLU A 463 4.10 10.29 3.19
N PRO A 464 4.53 10.46 4.46
CA PRO A 464 5.49 9.54 5.07
C PRO A 464 4.96 8.11 5.19
N ILE A 465 3.66 7.95 5.43
CA ILE A 465 2.99 6.65 5.60
C ILE A 465 2.85 5.93 4.26
N LEU A 466 2.60 6.67 3.17
CA LEU A 466 2.63 6.18 1.80
C LEU A 466 4.02 5.62 1.43
N ILE A 467 5.09 6.34 1.78
CA ILE A 467 6.48 5.90 1.55
C ILE A 467 6.81 4.64 2.36
N GLU A 468 6.34 4.55 3.60
CA GLU A 468 6.45 3.30 4.37
C GLU A 468 5.61 2.16 3.76
N LEU A 469 4.46 2.46 3.16
CA LEU A 469 3.51 1.47 2.64
C LEU A 469 4.05 0.79 1.38
N GLU A 470 4.79 1.52 0.54
CA GLU A 470 5.51 0.96 -0.62
C GLU A 470 6.82 0.25 -0.24
N ARG A 471 7.28 0.40 1.01
CA ARG A 471 8.45 -0.29 1.59
C ARG A 471 8.09 -1.54 2.39
N GLU A 472 6.89 -1.61 2.97
CA GLU A 472 6.48 -2.74 3.82
C GLU A 472 6.29 -4.00 2.98
N GLN A 473 7.17 -4.99 3.19
CA GLN A 473 7.34 -6.17 2.34
C GLN A 473 6.52 -7.39 2.78
N GLU A 474 5.90 -7.30 3.96
CA GLU A 474 5.06 -8.34 4.55
C GLU A 474 3.58 -8.12 4.20
N ASP A 475 2.69 -9.04 4.59
CA ASP A 475 1.25 -8.77 4.49
C ASP A 475 0.86 -7.74 5.55
N LEU A 476 0.03 -6.77 5.17
CA LEU A 476 -0.24 -5.56 5.96
C LEU A 476 -1.74 -5.40 6.21
N LEU A 477 -2.16 -5.28 7.47
CA LEU A 477 -3.51 -4.85 7.86
C LEU A 477 -3.47 -3.42 8.38
N ILE A 478 -4.23 -2.52 7.78
CA ILE A 478 -4.43 -1.15 8.24
C ILE A 478 -5.78 -1.08 8.97
N ILE A 479 -5.73 -0.87 10.28
CA ILE A 479 -6.89 -0.65 11.14
C ILE A 479 -6.94 0.84 11.47
N GLY A 480 -7.87 1.56 10.87
CA GLY A 480 -7.85 3.02 10.88
C GLY A 480 -9.21 3.67 10.88
N HIS A 481 -9.25 4.91 10.39
CA HIS A 481 -10.45 5.74 10.34
C HIS A 481 -10.81 6.06 8.88
N ALA A 482 -12.03 6.55 8.64
CA ALA A 482 -12.58 6.59 7.30
C ALA A 482 -11.72 7.43 6.35
N SER A 483 -11.34 8.66 6.73
CA SER A 483 -10.59 9.54 5.82
C SER A 483 -9.19 9.02 5.49
N VAL A 484 -8.52 8.37 6.46
CA VAL A 484 -7.17 7.80 6.31
C VAL A 484 -7.17 6.64 5.33
N ILE A 485 -8.16 5.75 5.44
CA ILE A 485 -8.29 4.60 4.53
C ILE A 485 -8.64 5.08 3.13
N ARG A 486 -9.55 6.07 2.99
CA ARG A 486 -9.86 6.71 1.68
C ARG A 486 -8.60 7.20 0.98
N CYS A 487 -7.76 7.96 1.69
CA CYS A 487 -6.49 8.47 1.19
C CYS A 487 -5.54 7.37 0.71
N LEU A 488 -5.26 6.36 1.53
CA LEU A 488 -4.31 5.29 1.20
C LEU A 488 -4.83 4.35 0.10
N LEU A 489 -6.15 4.08 0.07
CA LEU A 489 -6.79 3.28 -0.97
C LEU A 489 -6.80 4.00 -2.32
N ALA A 490 -7.10 5.30 -2.33
CA ALA A 490 -7.05 6.13 -3.53
C ALA A 490 -5.64 6.20 -4.13
N TYR A 491 -4.60 6.33 -3.29
CA TYR A 491 -3.21 6.24 -3.74
C TYR A 491 -2.93 4.92 -4.46
N LEU A 492 -3.30 3.78 -3.86
CA LEU A 492 -3.04 2.46 -4.43
C LEU A 492 -3.75 2.25 -5.76
N ILE A 493 -5.06 2.54 -5.82
CA ILE A 493 -5.87 2.36 -7.04
C ILE A 493 -5.49 3.40 -8.12
N GLY A 494 -4.97 4.57 -7.74
CA GLY A 494 -4.60 5.66 -8.66
C GLY A 494 -5.75 6.61 -8.98
N LEU A 495 -6.74 6.71 -8.08
CA LEU A 495 -7.90 7.61 -8.21
C LEU A 495 -7.47 9.09 -8.16
N PRO A 496 -8.20 10.02 -8.81
CA PRO A 496 -7.94 11.44 -8.70
C PRO A 496 -8.35 11.96 -7.31
N ALA A 497 -7.65 12.99 -6.83
CA ALA A 497 -7.85 13.57 -5.50
C ALA A 497 -9.32 13.98 -5.21
N SER A 498 -10.05 14.44 -6.22
CA SER A 498 -11.47 14.80 -6.13
C SER A 498 -12.40 13.64 -5.77
N GLU A 499 -12.02 12.39 -6.03
CA GLU A 499 -12.84 11.21 -5.70
C GLU A 499 -12.56 10.67 -4.29
N ILE A 500 -11.48 11.10 -3.62
CA ILE A 500 -11.09 10.62 -2.28
C ILE A 500 -12.22 10.76 -1.25
N PRO A 501 -12.94 11.90 -1.13
CA PRO A 501 -14.03 12.05 -0.16
C PRO A 501 -15.27 11.18 -0.44
N ALA A 502 -15.40 10.63 -1.66
CA ALA A 502 -16.57 9.88 -2.13
C ALA A 502 -16.43 8.34 -1.96
N ILE A 503 -15.22 7.83 -1.73
CA ILE A 503 -14.92 6.40 -1.52
C ILE A 503 -15.73 5.85 -0.33
N GLU A 504 -16.60 4.88 -0.55
CA GLU A 504 -17.43 4.28 0.51
C GLU A 504 -16.65 3.24 1.35
N ILE A 505 -16.77 3.28 2.69
CA ILE A 505 -16.08 2.36 3.61
C ILE A 505 -16.99 2.05 4.82
N ALA A 506 -17.73 0.94 4.76
CA ALA A 506 -18.59 0.52 5.85
C ALA A 506 -17.80 -0.15 7.00
N ARG A 507 -18.27 0.01 8.23
CA ARG A 507 -17.82 -0.83 9.36
C ARG A 507 -18.45 -2.22 9.22
N GLY A 508 -17.67 -3.26 9.47
CA GLY A 508 -18.06 -4.65 9.18
C GLY A 508 -17.57 -5.20 7.85
N ASP A 509 -16.88 -4.38 7.03
CA ASP A 509 -16.27 -4.81 5.78
C ASP A 509 -14.73 -4.77 5.88
N LEU A 510 -14.08 -5.77 5.27
CA LEU A 510 -12.63 -5.84 5.07
C LEU A 510 -12.34 -5.61 3.59
N LEU A 511 -11.53 -4.60 3.27
CA LEU A 511 -11.08 -4.35 1.90
C LEU A 511 -9.73 -5.04 1.69
N GLU A 512 -9.71 -6.11 0.88
CA GLU A 512 -8.49 -6.78 0.43
C GLU A 512 -7.96 -6.09 -0.82
N VAL A 513 -6.65 -5.83 -0.86
CA VAL A 513 -5.98 -5.03 -1.90
C VAL A 513 -4.64 -5.68 -2.26
N VAL A 514 -4.48 -6.03 -3.52
CA VAL A 514 -3.26 -6.64 -4.08
C VAL A 514 -2.65 -5.72 -5.15
N PRO A 515 -1.49 -5.10 -4.86
CA PRO A 515 -0.77 -4.29 -5.85
C PRO A 515 -0.32 -5.14 -7.05
N ALA A 516 -0.52 -4.64 -8.27
CA ALA A 516 -0.08 -5.29 -9.51
C ALA A 516 0.60 -4.30 -10.47
N SER A 517 1.24 -4.82 -11.53
CA SER A 517 2.03 -4.00 -12.46
C SER A 517 1.20 -3.21 -13.50
N TYR A 518 -0.08 -3.54 -13.65
CA TYR A 518 -1.01 -2.91 -14.60
C TYR A 518 -2.31 -2.42 -13.94
N GLY A 519 -2.34 -2.33 -12.61
CA GLY A 519 -3.51 -1.93 -11.84
C GLY A 519 -3.41 -2.40 -10.39
N VAL A 520 -4.55 -2.44 -9.71
CA VAL A 520 -4.69 -3.00 -8.36
C VAL A 520 -5.93 -3.88 -8.35
N HIS A 521 -5.83 -5.08 -7.81
CA HIS A 521 -7.00 -5.91 -7.53
C HIS A 521 -7.50 -5.56 -6.13
N SER A 522 -8.77 -5.15 -6.01
CA SER A 522 -9.40 -4.80 -4.74
C SER A 522 -10.75 -5.50 -4.61
N GLN A 523 -11.00 -6.16 -3.48
CA GLN A 523 -12.24 -6.86 -3.20
C GLN A 523 -12.72 -6.56 -1.77
N ALA A 524 -14.00 -6.26 -1.62
CA ALA A 524 -14.63 -6.02 -0.33
C ALA A 524 -15.28 -7.31 0.20
N PHE A 525 -15.07 -7.61 1.49
CA PHE A 525 -15.64 -8.77 2.15
C PHE A 525 -16.41 -8.35 3.41
N HIS A 526 -17.69 -8.72 3.48
CA HIS A 526 -18.46 -8.53 4.69
C HIS A 526 -18.10 -9.60 5.75
N PHE A 527 -18.01 -9.20 7.02
CA PHE A 527 -17.74 -10.10 8.14
C PHE A 527 -18.47 -9.77 9.46
N TRP A 528 -19.19 -8.65 9.56
CA TRP A 528 -19.87 -8.27 10.81
C TRP A 528 -21.11 -7.36 10.65
N ASP A 529 -22.28 -7.95 10.88
CA ASP A 529 -23.56 -7.26 11.03
C ASP A 529 -23.69 -6.57 12.39
N GLY A 530 -23.01 -5.43 12.53
CA GLY A 530 -23.07 -4.61 13.75
C GLY A 530 -24.46 -4.00 14.04
N PRO A 531 -24.67 -3.50 15.28
CA PRO A 531 -25.85 -2.71 15.60
C PRO A 531 -25.96 -1.51 14.64
N GLY A 532 -27.09 -1.43 13.94
CA GLY A 532 -27.37 -0.42 12.91
C GLY A 532 -27.30 -0.90 11.45
N ARG A 533 -26.72 -2.08 11.14
CA ARG A 533 -26.54 -2.55 9.75
C ARG A 533 -27.71 -3.36 9.17
N ARG A 534 -28.66 -3.83 9.98
CA ARG A 534 -29.78 -4.68 9.50
C ARG A 534 -30.71 -3.95 8.53
N GLY A 535 -30.69 -4.38 7.28
CA GLY A 535 -31.78 -4.22 6.32
C GLY A 535 -32.03 -5.56 5.64
N GLU A 536 -33.06 -6.30 6.08
CA GLU A 536 -33.66 -7.36 5.26
C GLU A 536 -34.54 -6.69 4.19
N GLU A 537 -34.48 -7.20 2.97
CA GLU A 537 -35.22 -6.64 1.84
C GLU A 537 -36.73 -6.94 1.96
N THR A 538 -37.55 -5.90 2.05
CA THR A 538 -38.98 -5.97 1.71
C THR A 538 -39.33 -4.83 0.75
N PRO A 539 -40.04 -5.10 -0.36
CA PRO A 539 -40.16 -4.14 -1.45
C PRO A 539 -41.28 -3.10 -1.23
N HIS A 540 -41.06 -1.91 -1.77
CA HIS A 540 -42.04 -0.83 -1.95
C HIS A 540 -42.76 -0.29 -0.70
N THR A 541 -42.17 0.72 -0.06
CA THR A 541 -42.91 1.97 0.24
C THR A 541 -41.99 3.18 0.38
N LEU A 542 -42.46 4.34 -0.06
CA LEU A 542 -41.85 5.64 0.28
C LEU A 542 -42.27 6.00 1.71
N GLY A 543 -41.39 5.82 2.69
CA GLY A 543 -41.73 6.00 4.11
C GLY A 543 -40.53 6.32 4.99
N ASN A 544 -40.52 7.54 5.51
CA ASN A 544 -39.59 8.12 6.48
C ASN A 544 -39.13 7.18 7.62
N GLY A 545 -38.01 6.47 7.44
CA GLY A 545 -37.40 5.60 8.45
C GLY A 545 -36.28 6.29 9.22
N GLY A 546 -36.44 6.47 10.54
CA GLY A 546 -35.36 6.92 11.43
C GLY A 546 -34.37 5.79 11.68
N HIS A 547 -33.07 6.03 11.46
CA HIS A 547 -32.01 5.03 11.62
C HIS A 547 -31.06 5.40 12.77
N ALA A 548 -30.62 4.40 13.54
CA ALA A 548 -29.67 4.56 14.63
C ALA A 548 -28.22 4.78 14.14
N ARG A 549 -28.00 5.87 13.40
CA ARG A 549 -26.68 6.52 13.26
C ARG A 549 -26.37 7.26 14.57
N ASP A 550 -25.11 7.40 14.98
CA ASP A 550 -24.78 8.43 16.01
C ASP A 550 -24.87 9.78 15.31
N GLU A 551 -26.05 10.39 15.35
CA GLU A 551 -26.42 11.60 14.60
C GLU A 551 -25.34 12.69 14.69
N ASN A 552 -24.65 12.77 15.84
CA ASN A 552 -23.73 13.83 16.21
C ASN A 552 -22.29 13.66 15.66
N ASN A 553 -21.96 12.60 14.92
CA ASN A 553 -20.66 12.50 14.24
C ASN A 553 -20.75 12.95 12.76
N PHE A 554 -20.37 14.19 12.45
CA PHE A 554 -20.37 14.68 11.07
C PHE A 554 -19.53 13.82 10.10
N TYR A 555 -18.28 13.48 10.43
CA TYR A 555 -17.37 12.83 9.49
C TYR A 555 -17.64 11.32 9.31
N GLU A 556 -18.03 10.60 10.36
CA GLU A 556 -18.46 9.20 10.24
C GLU A 556 -19.83 9.12 9.54
N ASN A 557 -20.80 9.99 9.84
CA ASN A 557 -22.08 10.02 9.12
C ASN A 557 -21.91 10.44 7.65
N TYR A 558 -21.06 11.42 7.35
CA TYR A 558 -20.70 11.73 5.96
C TYR A 558 -19.93 10.56 5.32
N ALA A 559 -19.18 9.76 6.08
CA ALA A 559 -18.55 8.56 5.55
C ALA A 559 -19.53 7.43 5.23
N GLU A 560 -20.66 7.36 5.94
CA GLU A 560 -21.68 6.31 5.84
C GLU A 560 -22.94 6.72 5.05
N ASP A 561 -23.10 7.99 4.64
CA ASP A 561 -24.28 8.40 3.88
C ASP A 561 -24.23 8.00 2.40
N THR A 562 -25.12 7.09 2.03
CA THR A 562 -25.19 6.39 0.74
C THR A 562 -25.94 7.17 -0.36
N ARG A 563 -26.28 8.44 -0.13
CA ARG A 563 -27.01 9.27 -1.10
C ARG A 563 -26.06 9.98 -2.06
N GLY A 564 -26.11 9.60 -3.33
CA GLY A 564 -25.36 10.26 -4.42
C GLY A 564 -23.86 9.96 -4.45
N LYS A 565 -23.39 8.93 -3.72
CA LYS A 565 -21.99 8.48 -3.72
C LYS A 565 -21.80 7.22 -4.57
N ARG A 566 -20.54 6.96 -4.93
CA ARG A 566 -20.16 5.98 -5.96
C ARG A 566 -19.92 4.61 -5.31
N LYS A 567 -20.94 3.74 -5.34
CA LYS A 567 -20.80 2.34 -4.93
C LYS A 567 -19.73 1.64 -5.77
N PHE A 568 -18.80 0.94 -5.12
CA PHE A 568 -17.84 0.10 -5.81
C PHE A 568 -18.51 -1.11 -6.45
N SER A 569 -18.38 -1.22 -7.78
CA SER A 569 -18.65 -2.43 -8.55
C SER A 569 -17.42 -2.78 -9.39
N GLU A 570 -17.28 -4.04 -9.82
CA GLU A 570 -16.07 -4.58 -10.48
C GLU A 570 -15.84 -4.07 -11.93
N ALA A 571 -16.32 -2.88 -12.28
CA ALA A 571 -16.58 -2.48 -13.66
C ALA A 571 -16.22 -1.04 -14.07
N GLU A 572 -15.63 -0.20 -13.20
CA GLU A 572 -15.23 1.18 -13.57
C GLU A 572 -13.70 1.37 -13.62
N GLY A 573 -13.03 0.50 -14.37
CA GLY A 573 -11.63 0.63 -14.73
C GLY A 573 -11.39 0.07 -16.13
N MET A 574 -11.08 0.96 -17.09
CA MET A 574 -10.98 0.70 -18.53
C MET A 574 -12.32 0.40 -19.22
N GLU A 575 -12.50 0.94 -20.43
CA GLU A 575 -13.58 0.55 -21.34
C GLU A 575 -13.43 -0.95 -21.67
N ARG A 576 -14.43 -1.77 -21.35
CA ARG A 576 -14.46 -3.17 -21.77
C ARG A 576 -14.85 -3.23 -23.25
N PRO A 577 -14.04 -3.82 -24.16
CA PRO A 577 -14.53 -4.16 -25.49
C PRO A 577 -15.65 -5.20 -25.36
N GLU A 578 -16.73 -5.03 -26.11
CA GLU A 578 -17.90 -5.91 -26.05
C GLU A 578 -17.56 -7.35 -26.49
N GLY A 579 -18.32 -8.32 -25.97
CA GLY A 579 -18.28 -9.72 -26.43
C GLY A 579 -17.41 -10.66 -25.61
N LEU A 580 -17.86 -11.01 -24.39
CA LEU A 580 -17.48 -12.27 -23.72
C LEU A 580 -18.48 -12.64 -22.60
N VAL A 581 -19.57 -13.31 -22.99
CA VAL A 581 -20.46 -14.01 -22.04
C VAL A 581 -20.06 -15.48 -22.02
N ALA A 582 -19.32 -15.89 -21.00
CA ALA A 582 -19.12 -17.30 -20.69
C ALA A 582 -20.28 -17.77 -19.80
N LYS A 583 -21.09 -18.72 -20.30
CA LYS A 583 -22.03 -19.46 -19.44
C LYS A 583 -21.23 -20.48 -18.61
N PRO A 584 -21.62 -20.78 -17.37
CA PRO A 584 -21.06 -21.92 -16.64
C PRO A 584 -21.58 -23.23 -17.25
N ASP A 585 -20.67 -24.16 -17.57
CA ASP A 585 -21.05 -25.51 -18.03
C ASP A 585 -21.59 -26.34 -16.86
N SER A 586 -22.87 -26.66 -16.89
CA SER A 586 -23.50 -27.65 -16.01
C SER A 586 -23.40 -29.05 -16.64
N GLY A 587 -22.27 -29.72 -16.43
CA GLY A 587 -22.03 -31.06 -16.95
C GLY A 587 -22.91 -32.13 -16.28
N LEU A 588 -24.04 -32.45 -16.90
CA LEU A 588 -24.80 -33.67 -16.65
C LEU A 588 -24.65 -34.64 -17.84
N LEU A 589 -24.50 -35.92 -17.53
CA LEU A 589 -24.28 -36.98 -18.51
C LEU A 589 -25.61 -37.54 -19.02
N GLU A 590 -25.93 -37.26 -20.28
CA GLU A 590 -26.91 -38.04 -21.03
C GLU A 590 -26.20 -38.93 -22.06
N LYS A 591 -26.80 -40.09 -22.36
CA LYS A 591 -26.26 -41.08 -23.30
C LYS A 591 -26.79 -40.82 -24.70
N PRO A 592 -26.06 -41.22 -25.76
CA PRO A 592 -26.67 -41.34 -27.09
C PRO A 592 -27.56 -42.59 -27.12
N ASP A 593 -28.80 -42.41 -27.59
CA ASP A 593 -29.60 -43.49 -28.18
C ASP A 593 -29.54 -43.36 -29.72
N GLU A 594 -29.67 -44.49 -30.41
CA GLU A 594 -29.62 -44.56 -31.88
C GLU A 594 -31.03 -44.43 -32.50
N GLU A 595 -31.07 -43.96 -33.77
CA GLU A 595 -31.91 -44.42 -34.91
C GLU A 595 -32.44 -43.28 -35.82
N ALA A 596 -32.69 -43.65 -37.08
CA ALA A 596 -33.25 -42.88 -38.22
C ALA A 596 -32.39 -41.76 -38.84
#